data_AF-A0A8T5S2V1-F1
#
_entry.id   AF-A0A8T5S2V1-F1
#
_cell.length_a   1.000
_cell.length_b   1.000
_cell.length_c   1.000
_cell.angle_alpha   90.00
_cell.angle_beta   90.00
_cell.angle_gamma   90.00
#
_symmetry.space_group_name_H-M   'P 1'
#
loop_
_entity.id
_entity.type
_entity.pdbx_description
1 polymer ?
#
loop_
_entity_poly.entity_id
_entity_poly.type
_entity_poly.pdbx_seq_one_letter_code
_entity_poly.pdbx_strand_id
1 'polypeptide(L)'
;MTESDPRILIVSDTHLGALNSNLDEVSLFLNKIIDGKFGDNLQALLILGDFLDLGTTVEKTFYTDKKITNIFAQLLEIKKKIHIIFVPGNHEIPVTSSVTSGNYDEKFKRRKEKFLKKFMNSMVEELFDSNMVCQYILLRKWENESTLLLYDSQDQIYNHPIQTIKINNLDLEENYKCLMLHGYQFESDTMRIFVAPFWKSMLSYQNIEIKEVYNYFWNVVIKEQRKIKPITIEDMKSDLIGLKQLSSEDIDAIFSDLSNLEFNLIKLNMKVMKIWRNTRDSSYYFDGIEEFFEEVECDLSLITHLIYGHSHIMGMSNETINNQNIEITNSGTWQHSNPSYVEILYKGKIILKSLNL
;
A
#
# COMPACT_ATOMS: atom_id res chain seq x y z
N MET A 1 11.86 -13.43 -29.09
CA MET A 1 11.23 -13.04 -27.82
C MET A 1 12.32 -13.01 -26.78
N THR A 2 12.47 -11.93 -26.04
CA THR A 2 13.51 -11.76 -25.03
C THR A 2 13.00 -12.27 -23.67
N GLU A 3 13.74 -13.19 -23.06
CA GLU A 3 13.49 -13.67 -21.69
C GLU A 3 13.69 -12.54 -20.65
N SER A 4 14.31 -11.42 -21.05
CA SER A 4 14.68 -10.30 -20.18
C SER A 4 13.55 -9.33 -19.86
N ASP A 5 12.51 -9.26 -20.69
CA ASP A 5 11.47 -8.25 -20.49
C ASP A 5 10.53 -8.70 -19.36
N PRO A 6 10.04 -7.81 -18.49
CA PRO A 6 9.05 -8.17 -17.49
C PRO A 6 7.70 -8.54 -18.12
N ARG A 7 6.97 -9.40 -17.42
CA ARG A 7 5.55 -9.70 -17.70
C ARG A 7 4.64 -9.00 -16.70
N ILE A 8 5.13 -8.80 -15.48
CA ILE A 8 4.42 -8.15 -14.39
C ILE A 8 5.37 -7.16 -13.73
N LEU A 9 4.87 -5.95 -13.47
CA LEU A 9 5.51 -4.96 -12.61
C LEU A 9 4.74 -4.86 -11.31
N ILE A 10 5.45 -4.65 -10.20
CA ILE A 10 4.87 -4.52 -8.87
C ILE A 10 5.48 -3.30 -8.18
N VAL A 11 4.64 -2.44 -7.64
CA VAL A 11 5.01 -1.28 -6.84
C VAL A 11 4.17 -1.25 -5.57
N SER A 12 4.59 -0.48 -4.57
CA SER A 12 3.86 -0.34 -3.31
C SER A 12 4.19 0.99 -2.63
N ASP A 13 3.30 1.43 -1.73
CA ASP A 13 3.54 2.53 -0.79
C ASP A 13 3.92 3.82 -1.50
N THR A 14 3.09 4.21 -2.48
CA THR A 14 3.26 5.47 -3.21
C THR A 14 2.82 6.68 -2.39
N HIS A 15 1.80 6.50 -1.55
CA HIS A 15 1.19 7.51 -0.70
C HIS A 15 0.84 8.81 -1.45
N LEU A 16 0.12 8.71 -2.57
CA LEU A 16 -0.41 9.89 -3.26
C LEU A 16 -1.24 10.71 -2.27
N GLY A 17 -0.91 12.00 -2.13
CA GLY A 17 -1.55 12.91 -1.19
C GLY A 17 -0.82 13.09 0.16
N ALA A 18 0.20 12.28 0.44
CA ALA A 18 1.11 12.56 1.54
C ALA A 18 2.03 13.75 1.22
N LEU A 19 2.47 14.48 2.25
CA LEU A 19 3.30 15.69 2.08
C LEU A 19 4.60 15.43 1.32
N ASN A 20 5.20 14.25 1.47
CA ASN A 20 6.51 13.90 0.92
C ASN A 20 6.44 12.62 0.05
N SER A 21 5.51 12.62 -0.91
CA SER A 21 5.42 11.60 -1.96
C SER A 21 6.32 11.96 -3.15
N ASN A 22 7.02 10.98 -3.70
CA ASN A 22 7.89 11.13 -4.88
C ASN A 22 7.07 11.14 -6.18
N LEU A 23 6.17 12.13 -6.32
CA LEU A 23 5.18 12.18 -7.40
C LEU A 23 5.82 12.26 -8.80
N ASP A 24 6.95 12.94 -8.92
CA ASP A 24 7.65 13.10 -10.20
C ASP A 24 8.28 11.78 -10.65
N GLU A 25 8.84 11.02 -9.71
CA GLU A 25 9.40 9.69 -9.92
C GLU A 25 8.31 8.69 -10.30
N VAL A 26 7.15 8.73 -9.62
CA VAL A 26 5.97 7.93 -9.98
C VAL A 26 5.56 8.24 -11.41
N SER A 27 5.42 9.52 -11.74
CA SER A 27 5.00 9.93 -13.09
C SER A 27 6.02 9.51 -14.15
N LEU A 28 7.32 9.59 -13.86
CA LEU A 28 8.38 9.12 -14.75
C LEU A 28 8.33 7.60 -14.96
N PHE A 29 8.09 6.83 -13.89
CA PHE A 29 7.94 5.38 -13.99
C PHE A 29 6.74 4.98 -14.83
N LEU A 30 5.59 5.62 -14.63
CA LEU A 30 4.39 5.35 -15.43
C LEU A 30 4.62 5.73 -16.91
N ASN A 31 5.32 6.83 -17.19
CA ASN A 31 5.71 7.17 -18.57
C ASN A 31 6.61 6.09 -19.20
N LYS A 32 7.54 5.48 -18.46
CA LYS A 32 8.34 4.35 -18.97
C LYS A 32 7.45 3.17 -19.40
N ILE A 33 6.35 2.92 -18.70
CA ILE A 33 5.36 1.90 -19.10
C ILE A 33 4.65 2.34 -20.39
N ILE A 34 4.15 3.56 -20.44
CA ILE A 34 3.43 4.11 -21.61
C ILE A 34 4.29 4.08 -22.87
N ASP A 35 5.57 4.43 -22.74
CA ASP A 35 6.58 4.49 -23.79
C ASP A 35 7.16 3.11 -24.18
N GLY A 36 6.67 2.02 -23.58
CA GLY A 36 7.12 0.66 -23.90
C GLY A 36 8.55 0.33 -23.46
N LYS A 37 9.11 1.05 -22.47
CA LYS A 37 10.49 0.81 -22.00
C LYS A 37 10.68 -0.52 -21.26
N PHE A 38 9.58 -1.13 -20.83
CA PHE A 38 9.56 -2.47 -20.22
C PHE A 38 9.28 -3.59 -21.23
N GLY A 39 9.26 -3.28 -22.53
CA GLY A 39 9.01 -4.24 -23.60
C GLY A 39 7.53 -4.55 -23.83
N ASP A 40 7.24 -5.14 -24.98
CA ASP A 40 5.86 -5.38 -25.46
C ASP A 40 5.15 -6.53 -24.74
N ASN A 41 5.87 -7.25 -23.87
CA ASN A 41 5.36 -8.43 -23.18
C ASN A 41 4.80 -8.13 -21.78
N LEU A 42 4.91 -6.89 -21.31
CA LEU A 42 4.32 -6.44 -20.06
C LEU A 42 2.80 -6.56 -20.15
N GLN A 43 2.18 -7.22 -19.17
CA GLN A 43 0.75 -7.54 -19.18
C GLN A 43 0.02 -7.13 -17.90
N ALA A 44 0.74 -6.87 -16.79
CA ALA A 44 0.13 -6.40 -15.56
C ALA A 44 1.02 -5.43 -14.78
N LEU A 45 0.37 -4.47 -14.11
CA LEU A 45 0.92 -3.62 -13.05
C LEU A 45 0.14 -3.89 -11.76
N LEU A 46 0.83 -4.38 -10.74
CA LEU A 46 0.28 -4.61 -9.41
C LEU A 46 0.70 -3.48 -8.48
N ILE A 47 -0.24 -2.95 -7.72
CA ILE A 47 -0.02 -1.89 -6.74
C ILE A 47 -0.38 -2.45 -5.37
N LEU A 48 0.62 -2.81 -4.57
CA LEU A 48 0.47 -3.57 -3.32
C LEU A 48 0.21 -2.72 -2.08
N GLY A 49 -0.63 -1.70 -2.19
CA GLY A 49 -1.17 -0.97 -1.04
C GLY A 49 -0.49 0.35 -0.78
N ASP A 50 -1.17 1.13 0.07
CA ASP A 50 -0.82 2.50 0.42
C ASP A 50 -0.49 3.35 -0.81
N PHE A 51 -1.24 3.14 -1.89
CA PHE A 51 -1.14 3.92 -3.11
C PHE A 51 -1.72 5.30 -2.89
N LEU A 52 -2.86 5.39 -2.21
CA LEU A 52 -3.52 6.63 -1.83
C LEU A 52 -3.36 6.86 -0.33
N ASP A 53 -2.92 8.05 0.06
CA ASP A 53 -3.01 8.49 1.44
C ASP A 53 -4.37 9.16 1.70
N LEU A 54 -5.39 8.35 2.00
CA LEU A 54 -6.73 8.86 2.29
C LEU A 54 -6.83 9.53 3.68
N GLY A 55 -5.71 9.66 4.38
CA GLY A 55 -5.55 10.56 5.51
C GLY A 55 -5.81 12.02 5.14
N THR A 56 -5.78 12.37 3.85
CA THR A 56 -6.18 13.68 3.30
C THR A 56 -7.67 13.76 2.91
N THR A 57 -8.11 14.90 2.34
CA THR A 57 -9.44 15.02 1.70
C THR A 57 -9.40 14.56 0.26
N VAL A 58 -10.37 13.71 -0.14
CA VAL A 58 -10.36 13.13 -1.48
C VAL A 58 -10.47 14.21 -2.56
N GLU A 59 -11.47 15.08 -2.45
CA GLU A 59 -11.75 16.10 -3.46
C GLU A 59 -10.60 17.12 -3.61
N LYS A 60 -10.12 17.70 -2.51
CA LYS A 60 -9.07 18.73 -2.56
C LYS A 60 -7.66 18.19 -2.82
N THR A 61 -7.44 16.88 -2.79
CA THR A 61 -6.11 16.32 -3.06
C THR A 61 -6.09 15.55 -4.36
N PHE A 62 -7.01 14.61 -4.55
CA PHE A 62 -6.99 13.73 -5.71
C PHE A 62 -7.62 14.35 -6.98
N TYR A 63 -8.43 15.42 -6.86
CA TYR A 63 -9.09 16.04 -8.03
C TYR A 63 -8.55 17.43 -8.40
N THR A 64 -7.78 18.07 -7.53
CA THR A 64 -7.23 19.42 -7.78
C THR A 64 -5.71 19.44 -7.93
N ASP A 65 -4.98 18.50 -7.34
CA ASP A 65 -3.54 18.42 -7.50
C ASP A 65 -3.19 17.94 -8.91
N LYS A 66 -2.53 18.81 -9.68
CA LYS A 66 -2.20 18.57 -11.09
C LYS A 66 -1.26 17.37 -11.29
N LYS A 67 -0.37 17.09 -10.34
CA LYS A 67 0.56 15.96 -10.44
C LYS A 67 -0.17 14.64 -10.20
N ILE A 68 -1.03 14.60 -9.18
CA ILE A 68 -1.82 13.42 -8.85
C ILE A 68 -2.84 13.11 -9.97
N THR A 69 -3.55 14.13 -10.45
CA THR A 69 -4.47 13.97 -11.61
C THR A 69 -3.74 13.52 -12.87
N ASN A 70 -2.51 13.98 -13.11
CA ASN A 70 -1.68 13.47 -14.20
C ASN A 70 -1.30 12.00 -14.00
N ILE A 71 -0.92 11.59 -12.78
CA ILE A 71 -0.66 10.18 -12.44
C ILE A 71 -1.88 9.30 -12.72
N PHE A 72 -3.08 9.76 -12.36
CA PHE A 72 -4.31 9.04 -12.70
C PHE A 72 -4.56 8.95 -14.21
N ALA A 73 -4.33 10.04 -14.96
CA ALA A 73 -4.43 10.00 -16.42
C ALA A 73 -3.44 9.00 -17.04
N GLN A 74 -2.21 8.93 -16.52
CA GLN A 74 -1.21 7.96 -16.94
C GLN A 74 -1.66 6.52 -16.65
N LEU A 75 -2.22 6.27 -15.46
CA LEU A 75 -2.76 4.95 -15.12
C LEU A 75 -3.93 4.55 -16.02
N LEU A 76 -4.83 5.47 -16.36
CA LEU A 76 -5.92 5.22 -17.30
C LEU A 76 -5.39 4.86 -18.70
N GLU A 77 -4.32 5.52 -19.15
CA GLU A 77 -3.66 5.18 -20.41
C GLU A 77 -2.99 3.80 -20.37
N ILE A 78 -2.33 3.46 -19.26
CA ILE A 78 -1.73 2.14 -19.04
C ILE A 78 -2.81 1.05 -19.02
N LYS A 79 -3.95 1.31 -18.37
CA LYS A 79 -5.07 0.36 -18.25
C LYS A 79 -5.64 -0.07 -19.60
N LYS A 80 -5.53 0.77 -20.64
CA LYS A 80 -5.95 0.41 -22.01
C LYS A 80 -5.06 -0.67 -22.64
N LYS A 81 -3.84 -0.86 -22.12
CA LYS A 81 -2.81 -1.75 -22.70
C LYS A 81 -2.59 -3.00 -21.84
N ILE A 82 -2.62 -2.85 -20.52
CA ILE A 82 -2.30 -3.90 -19.55
C ILE A 82 -3.28 -3.90 -18.38
N HIS A 83 -3.29 -4.99 -17.61
CA HIS A 83 -4.08 -5.05 -16.38
C HIS A 83 -3.45 -4.18 -15.28
N ILE A 84 -4.28 -3.45 -14.54
CA ILE A 84 -3.87 -2.76 -13.30
C ILE A 84 -4.68 -3.34 -12.16
N ILE A 85 -3.99 -3.84 -11.13
CA ILE A 85 -4.59 -4.51 -9.98
C ILE A 85 -4.12 -3.80 -8.71
N PHE A 86 -5.06 -3.51 -7.82
CA PHE A 86 -4.81 -2.83 -6.56
C PHE A 86 -5.06 -3.78 -5.39
N VAL A 87 -4.10 -3.84 -4.46
CA VAL A 87 -4.29 -4.43 -3.13
C VAL A 87 -4.28 -3.29 -2.13
N PRO A 88 -5.40 -2.87 -1.53
CA PRO A 88 -5.43 -1.74 -0.62
C PRO A 88 -4.62 -2.01 0.67
N GLY A 89 -3.87 -1.01 1.12
CA GLY A 89 -3.17 -1.01 2.40
C GLY A 89 -3.99 -0.33 3.51
N ASN A 90 -3.36 -0.06 4.67
CA ASN A 90 -4.04 0.56 5.81
C ASN A 90 -4.39 2.03 5.59
N HIS A 91 -3.75 2.72 4.65
CA HIS A 91 -4.11 4.09 4.28
C HIS A 91 -5.39 4.16 3.43
N GLU A 92 -5.81 3.05 2.81
CA GLU A 92 -7.06 2.98 2.05
C GLU A 92 -8.17 2.21 2.80
N ILE A 93 -7.84 1.03 3.31
CA ILE A 93 -8.74 0.11 4.02
C ILE A 93 -8.06 -0.38 5.31
N PRO A 94 -8.07 0.41 6.40
CA PRO A 94 -7.51 -0.04 7.65
C PRO A 94 -8.38 -1.18 8.20
N VAL A 95 -7.80 -2.33 8.52
CA VAL A 95 -8.51 -3.43 9.17
C VAL A 95 -8.00 -3.59 10.59
N THR A 96 -8.91 -3.62 11.56
CA THR A 96 -8.58 -3.47 13.00
C THR A 96 -8.52 -4.80 13.74
N SER A 97 -8.83 -5.92 13.09
CA SER A 97 -8.55 -7.26 13.62
C SER A 97 -7.29 -7.77 12.95
N SER A 98 -6.60 -8.71 13.57
CA SER A 98 -5.66 -9.52 12.81
C SER A 98 -6.38 -10.59 12.02
N VAL A 99 -5.61 -11.19 11.12
CA VAL A 99 -6.00 -12.40 10.41
C VAL A 99 -6.23 -13.53 11.43
N THR A 100 -5.33 -13.63 12.41
CA THR A 100 -5.28 -14.74 13.38
C THR A 100 -6.27 -14.59 14.55
N SER A 101 -6.69 -13.36 14.88
CA SER A 101 -7.56 -13.06 16.04
C SER A 101 -8.99 -12.60 15.71
N GLY A 102 -9.41 -12.59 14.43
CA GLY A 102 -10.84 -12.39 14.11
C GLY A 102 -11.18 -12.10 12.64
N ASN A 103 -12.36 -11.51 12.41
CA ASN A 103 -13.00 -11.33 11.09
C ASN A 103 -12.31 -10.28 10.18
N TYR A 104 -11.00 -10.41 9.90
CA TYR A 104 -10.24 -9.51 9.02
C TYR A 104 -10.93 -9.38 7.66
N ASP A 105 -11.18 -10.51 7.00
CA ASP A 105 -11.69 -10.57 5.63
C ASP A 105 -13.13 -10.04 5.52
N GLU A 106 -13.99 -10.33 6.50
CA GLU A 106 -15.34 -9.75 6.56
C GLU A 106 -15.28 -8.21 6.66
N LYS A 107 -14.35 -7.69 7.48
CA LYS A 107 -14.14 -6.25 7.61
C LYS A 107 -13.57 -5.65 6.34
N PHE A 108 -12.64 -6.32 5.66
CA PHE A 108 -12.11 -5.89 4.37
C PHE A 108 -13.23 -5.78 3.36
N LYS A 109 -14.01 -6.85 3.12
CA LYS A 109 -15.11 -6.87 2.15
C LYS A 109 -16.08 -5.71 2.35
N ARG A 110 -16.53 -5.47 3.58
CA ARG A 110 -17.42 -4.33 3.90
C ARG A 110 -16.77 -2.97 3.66
N ARG A 111 -15.46 -2.83 3.89
CA ARG A 111 -14.75 -1.56 3.72
C ARG A 111 -14.32 -1.32 2.26
N LYS A 112 -14.06 -2.36 1.49
CA LYS A 112 -13.83 -2.30 0.03
C LYS A 112 -14.97 -1.59 -0.67
N GLU A 113 -16.21 -1.98 -0.39
CA GLU A 113 -17.38 -1.27 -0.95
C GLU A 113 -17.41 0.22 -0.60
N LYS A 114 -17.04 0.58 0.63
CA LYS A 114 -16.99 1.99 1.06
C LYS A 114 -15.85 2.75 0.38
N PHE A 115 -14.71 2.11 0.19
CA PHE A 115 -13.56 2.65 -0.54
C PHE A 115 -13.96 2.96 -1.99
N LEU A 116 -14.53 1.98 -2.71
CA LEU A 116 -14.97 2.15 -4.09
C LEU A 116 -16.01 3.28 -4.24
N LYS A 117 -16.96 3.37 -3.30
CA LYS A 117 -17.97 4.44 -3.27
C LYS A 117 -17.39 5.85 -3.18
N LYS A 118 -16.17 6.05 -2.63
CA LYS A 118 -15.52 7.37 -2.57
C LYS A 118 -15.14 7.91 -3.96
N PHE A 119 -14.97 7.02 -4.93
CA PHE A 119 -14.51 7.36 -6.28
C PHE A 119 -15.60 7.19 -7.34
N MET A 120 -16.82 6.79 -6.95
CA MET A 120 -17.96 6.73 -7.88
C MET A 120 -18.27 8.11 -8.47
N ASN A 121 -18.59 8.14 -9.76
CA ASN A 121 -18.83 9.36 -10.54
C ASN A 121 -17.63 10.33 -10.57
N SER A 122 -16.41 9.81 -10.43
CA SER A 122 -15.18 10.60 -10.55
C SER A 122 -14.41 10.23 -11.81
N MET A 123 -13.44 11.06 -12.20
CA MET A 123 -12.55 10.78 -13.33
C MET A 123 -11.68 9.51 -13.14
N VAL A 124 -11.65 8.95 -11.93
CA VAL A 124 -10.85 7.76 -11.59
C VAL A 124 -11.70 6.55 -11.21
N GLU A 125 -13.03 6.63 -11.35
CA GLU A 125 -13.93 5.48 -11.11
C GLU A 125 -13.49 4.27 -11.94
N GLU A 126 -13.13 4.52 -13.19
CA GLU A 126 -12.60 3.52 -14.11
C GLU A 126 -11.38 2.79 -13.55
N LEU A 127 -10.50 3.43 -12.78
CA LEU A 127 -9.29 2.76 -12.27
C LEU A 127 -9.62 1.68 -11.24
N PHE A 128 -10.61 1.94 -10.39
CA PHE A 128 -10.93 1.11 -9.24
C PHE A 128 -12.12 0.18 -9.52
N ASP A 129 -11.95 -0.74 -10.46
CA ASP A 129 -12.92 -1.81 -10.68
C ASP A 129 -12.96 -2.75 -9.46
N SER A 130 -14.16 -3.06 -8.97
CA SER A 130 -14.38 -4.01 -7.88
C SER A 130 -13.71 -5.37 -8.05
N ASN A 131 -13.50 -5.84 -9.29
CA ASN A 131 -12.83 -7.10 -9.60
C ASN A 131 -11.31 -6.98 -9.71
N MET A 132 -10.78 -5.75 -9.77
CA MET A 132 -9.34 -5.44 -9.84
C MET A 132 -8.81 -4.87 -8.53
N VAL A 133 -9.68 -4.58 -7.56
CA VAL A 133 -9.34 -4.27 -6.17
C VAL A 133 -9.53 -5.54 -5.36
N CYS A 134 -8.48 -6.07 -4.77
CA CYS A 134 -8.53 -7.35 -4.03
C CYS A 134 -7.67 -7.29 -2.76
N GLN A 135 -7.71 -8.32 -1.94
CA GLN A 135 -6.90 -8.41 -0.73
C GLN A 135 -5.63 -9.24 -0.93
N TYR A 136 -5.73 -10.30 -1.74
CA TYR A 136 -4.63 -11.21 -2.01
C TYR A 136 -4.54 -11.51 -3.51
N ILE A 137 -3.33 -11.69 -4.01
CA ILE A 137 -3.07 -12.16 -5.37
C ILE A 137 -2.19 -13.40 -5.29
N LEU A 138 -2.56 -14.45 -6.00
CA LEU A 138 -1.75 -15.66 -6.18
C LEU A 138 -1.37 -15.82 -7.65
N LEU A 139 -0.07 -15.81 -7.94
CA LEU A 139 0.46 -16.17 -9.25
C LEU A 139 0.88 -17.65 -9.24
N ARG A 140 0.24 -18.46 -10.09
CA ARG A 140 0.56 -19.88 -10.25
C ARG A 140 0.13 -20.44 -11.60
N LYS A 141 0.44 -21.71 -11.87
CA LYS A 141 -0.26 -22.50 -12.89
C LYS A 141 -1.70 -22.78 -12.45
N TRP A 142 -2.67 -22.39 -13.28
CA TRP A 142 -4.09 -22.68 -13.14
C TRP A 142 -4.63 -23.13 -14.50
N GLU A 143 -5.24 -24.32 -14.57
CA GLU A 143 -5.73 -24.89 -15.83
C GLU A 143 -4.66 -24.95 -16.95
N ASN A 144 -3.42 -25.29 -16.56
CA ASN A 144 -2.21 -25.33 -17.41
C ASN A 144 -1.68 -23.96 -17.89
N GLU A 145 -2.29 -22.86 -17.46
CA GLU A 145 -1.90 -21.50 -17.82
C GLU A 145 -1.31 -20.74 -16.63
N SER A 146 -0.35 -19.85 -16.89
CA SER A 146 0.19 -18.99 -15.83
C SER A 146 -0.76 -17.84 -15.58
N THR A 147 -1.28 -17.76 -14.36
CA THR A 147 -2.48 -16.97 -14.06
C THR A 147 -2.32 -16.23 -12.74
N LEU A 148 -2.75 -14.96 -12.74
CA LEU A 148 -3.02 -14.20 -11.52
C LEU A 148 -4.44 -14.50 -11.04
N LEU A 149 -4.55 -14.96 -9.80
CA LEU A 149 -5.80 -15.28 -9.14
C LEU A 149 -6.01 -14.28 -8.01
N LEU A 150 -7.12 -13.57 -8.03
CA LEU A 150 -7.41 -12.47 -7.11
C LEU A 150 -8.41 -12.96 -6.06
N TYR A 151 -8.23 -12.55 -4.80
CA TYR A 151 -9.08 -12.97 -3.68
C TYR A 151 -9.37 -11.81 -2.73
N ASP A 152 -10.57 -11.81 -2.15
CA ASP A 152 -10.98 -10.85 -1.12
C ASP A 152 -10.83 -11.42 0.30
N SER A 153 -10.42 -12.68 0.43
CA SER A 153 -10.45 -13.44 1.67
C SER A 153 -9.43 -14.58 1.63
N GLN A 154 -8.82 -14.92 2.76
CA GLN A 154 -7.77 -15.94 2.82
C GLN A 154 -8.31 -17.36 2.67
N ASP A 155 -9.50 -17.62 3.22
CA ASP A 155 -10.23 -18.89 3.08
C ASP A 155 -10.62 -19.21 1.62
N GLN A 156 -10.62 -18.21 0.74
CA GLN A 156 -10.90 -18.36 -0.69
C GLN A 156 -9.68 -18.78 -1.50
N ILE A 157 -8.47 -18.59 -0.96
CA ILE A 157 -7.22 -18.88 -1.67
C ILE A 157 -7.27 -20.35 -2.12
N TYR A 158 -6.90 -20.58 -3.39
CA TYR A 158 -6.98 -21.84 -4.14
C TYR A 158 -8.33 -22.25 -4.73
N ASN A 159 -9.47 -21.78 -4.22
CA ASN A 159 -10.76 -22.38 -4.63
C ASN A 159 -11.76 -21.40 -5.26
N HIS A 160 -11.77 -20.14 -4.82
CA HIS A 160 -12.82 -19.20 -5.22
C HIS A 160 -12.24 -17.82 -5.58
N PRO A 161 -11.43 -17.73 -6.65
CA PRO A 161 -10.91 -16.43 -7.08
C PRO A 161 -12.07 -15.53 -7.52
N ILE A 162 -12.03 -14.26 -7.11
CA ILE A 162 -12.99 -13.25 -7.58
C ILE A 162 -12.76 -12.91 -9.06
N GLN A 163 -11.52 -13.08 -9.52
CA GLN A 163 -11.10 -12.80 -10.89
C GLN A 163 -9.86 -13.63 -11.22
N THR A 164 -9.77 -14.09 -12.47
CA THR A 164 -8.61 -14.79 -13.02
C THR A 164 -8.06 -14.02 -14.22
N ILE A 165 -6.74 -13.87 -14.28
CA ILE A 165 -6.06 -13.11 -15.34
C ILE A 165 -4.89 -13.93 -15.86
N LYS A 166 -5.04 -14.42 -17.09
CA LYS A 166 -3.98 -15.16 -17.80
C LYS A 166 -2.83 -14.22 -18.15
N ILE A 167 -1.60 -14.63 -17.86
CA ILE A 167 -0.38 -13.95 -18.29
C ILE A 167 0.29 -14.79 -19.37
N ASN A 168 0.16 -14.33 -20.62
CA ASN A 168 0.71 -15.03 -21.77
C ASN A 168 2.24 -15.03 -21.75
N ASN A 169 2.86 -16.07 -22.29
CA ASN A 169 4.31 -16.18 -22.41
C ASN A 169 5.07 -16.04 -21.06
N LEU A 170 4.39 -16.38 -19.97
CA LEU A 170 4.97 -16.63 -18.66
C LEU A 170 4.90 -18.14 -18.43
N ASP A 171 6.03 -18.82 -18.33
CA ASP A 171 6.10 -20.28 -18.26
C ASP A 171 6.52 -20.72 -16.85
N LEU A 172 5.56 -20.64 -15.92
CA LEU A 172 5.80 -21.02 -14.53
C LEU A 172 5.98 -22.53 -14.40
N GLU A 173 6.80 -22.96 -13.46
CA GLU A 173 6.84 -24.36 -13.04
C GLU A 173 5.54 -24.74 -12.30
N GLU A 174 5.16 -26.02 -12.32
CA GLU A 174 3.89 -26.49 -11.71
C GLU A 174 3.81 -26.22 -10.20
N ASN A 175 4.95 -26.27 -9.51
CA ASN A 175 5.03 -26.00 -8.08
C ASN A 175 5.10 -24.50 -7.74
N TYR A 176 5.33 -23.62 -8.72
CA TYR A 176 5.48 -22.19 -8.50
C TYR A 176 4.18 -21.57 -7.98
N LYS A 177 4.26 -20.95 -6.79
CA LYS A 177 3.15 -20.22 -6.18
C LYS A 177 3.71 -18.98 -5.50
N CYS A 178 3.39 -17.81 -6.05
CA CYS A 178 3.79 -16.52 -5.52
C CYS A 178 2.58 -15.80 -4.94
N LEU A 179 2.55 -15.64 -3.62
CA LEU A 179 1.55 -14.87 -2.89
C LEU A 179 1.98 -13.40 -2.85
N MET A 180 1.06 -12.48 -3.16
CA MET A 180 1.33 -11.05 -3.19
C MET A 180 0.22 -10.29 -2.45
N LEU A 181 0.60 -9.43 -1.52
CA LEU A 181 -0.31 -8.72 -0.62
C LEU A 181 0.35 -7.46 0.00
N HIS A 182 -0.41 -6.68 0.78
CA HIS A 182 0.16 -5.55 1.54
C HIS A 182 0.63 -5.99 2.94
N GLY A 183 1.82 -5.53 3.36
CA GLY A 183 2.48 -6.01 4.58
C GLY A 183 1.77 -5.70 5.90
N TYR A 184 0.78 -4.81 5.90
CA TYR A 184 -0.05 -4.53 7.07
C TYR A 184 -0.73 -5.78 7.66
N GLN A 185 -0.93 -6.81 6.85
CA GLN A 185 -1.47 -8.10 7.29
C GLN A 185 -0.56 -8.86 8.26
N PHE A 186 0.74 -8.60 8.22
CA PHE A 186 1.76 -9.19 9.10
C PHE A 186 2.04 -8.35 10.34
N GLU A 187 1.39 -7.18 10.52
CA GLU A 187 1.61 -6.40 11.73
C GLU A 187 1.10 -7.13 12.97
N SER A 188 1.83 -7.03 14.09
CA SER A 188 1.34 -7.58 15.35
C SER A 188 -0.05 -7.06 15.72
N ASP A 189 -0.84 -7.89 16.41
CA ASP A 189 -2.17 -7.53 16.94
C ASP A 189 -2.13 -6.23 17.75
N THR A 190 -1.06 -6.07 18.54
CA THR A 190 -0.83 -4.87 19.33
C THR A 190 -0.78 -3.63 18.42
N MET A 191 -0.06 -3.68 17.30
CA MET A 191 0.01 -2.56 16.37
C MET A 191 -1.35 -2.25 15.76
N ARG A 192 -2.02 -3.29 15.26
CA ARG A 192 -3.34 -3.15 14.63
C ARG A 192 -4.35 -2.58 15.62
N ILE A 193 -4.29 -2.95 16.90
CA ILE A 193 -5.13 -2.37 17.95
C ILE A 193 -4.88 -0.87 18.15
N PHE A 194 -3.63 -0.39 18.05
CA PHE A 194 -3.33 1.02 18.27
C PHE A 194 -3.45 1.89 17.00
N VAL A 195 -3.02 1.35 15.85
CA VAL A 195 -2.86 2.10 14.60
C VAL A 195 -4.08 2.00 13.70
N ALA A 196 -4.79 0.87 13.69
CA ALA A 196 -5.97 0.73 12.85
C ALA A 196 -7.15 1.62 13.28
N PRO A 197 -7.46 1.80 14.58
CA PRO A 197 -8.48 2.76 15.01
C PRO A 197 -8.06 4.19 14.69
N PHE A 198 -6.76 4.49 14.76
CA PHE A 198 -6.24 5.78 14.37
C PHE A 198 -6.52 6.06 12.89
N TRP A 199 -6.08 5.18 11.98
CA TRP A 199 -6.35 5.35 10.55
C TRP A 199 -7.84 5.35 10.26
N LYS A 200 -8.62 4.46 10.87
CA LYS A 200 -10.09 4.47 10.75
C LYS A 200 -10.68 5.82 11.12
N SER A 201 -10.25 6.42 12.22
CA SER A 201 -10.69 7.75 12.65
C SER A 201 -10.30 8.81 11.63
N MET A 202 -9.03 8.85 11.22
CA MET A 202 -8.54 9.78 10.18
C MET A 202 -9.32 9.68 8.88
N LEU A 203 -9.55 8.47 8.37
CA LEU A 203 -10.28 8.25 7.12
C LEU A 203 -11.76 8.65 7.20
N SER A 204 -12.35 8.57 8.40
CA SER A 204 -13.74 8.97 8.65
C SER A 204 -13.90 10.47 8.91
N TYR A 205 -12.85 11.14 9.38
CA TYR A 205 -12.87 12.54 9.74
C TYR A 205 -12.97 13.43 8.50
N GLN A 206 -13.85 14.44 8.55
CA GLN A 206 -14.11 15.33 7.41
C GLN A 206 -13.38 16.68 7.52
N ASN A 207 -12.98 17.09 8.73
CA ASN A 207 -12.20 18.31 8.94
C ASN A 207 -10.81 18.14 8.30
N ILE A 208 -10.48 19.03 7.37
CA ILE A 208 -9.29 18.90 6.53
C ILE A 208 -8.03 19.29 7.29
N GLU A 209 -8.15 20.15 8.27
CA GLU A 209 -7.00 20.77 8.92
C GLU A 209 -6.44 19.87 10.01
N ILE A 210 -7.28 19.09 10.67
CA ILE A 210 -6.85 17.97 11.52
C ILE A 210 -6.08 16.93 10.70
N LYS A 211 -6.54 16.68 9.47
CA LYS A 211 -5.88 15.79 8.52
C LYS A 211 -4.50 16.30 8.10
N GLU A 212 -4.42 17.58 7.73
CA GLU A 212 -3.17 18.23 7.34
C GLU A 212 -2.17 18.34 8.51
N VAL A 213 -2.64 18.65 9.73
CA VAL A 213 -1.78 18.67 10.92
C VAL A 213 -1.20 17.30 11.21
N TYR A 214 -2.00 16.24 11.10
CA TYR A 214 -1.49 14.89 11.26
C TYR A 214 -0.45 14.54 10.18
N ASN A 215 -0.78 14.82 8.91
CA ASN A 215 0.13 14.59 7.78
C ASN A 215 1.48 15.31 8.02
N TYR A 216 1.45 16.57 8.47
CA TYR A 216 2.63 17.34 8.85
C TYR A 216 3.42 16.68 9.98
N PHE A 217 2.77 16.34 11.09
CA PHE A 217 3.44 15.73 12.23
C PHE A 217 4.12 14.41 11.88
N TRP A 218 3.43 13.56 11.12
CA TRP A 218 3.95 12.28 10.67
C TRP A 218 5.21 12.46 9.81
N ASN A 219 5.11 13.29 8.77
CA ASN A 219 6.15 13.46 7.76
C ASN A 219 7.35 14.29 8.25
N VAL A 220 7.15 15.28 9.14
CA VAL A 220 8.18 16.28 9.51
C VAL A 220 8.72 16.09 10.92
N VAL A 221 7.88 15.72 11.89
CA VAL A 221 8.27 15.72 13.31
C VAL A 221 8.72 14.33 13.78
N ILE A 222 7.95 13.30 13.46
CA ILE A 222 8.23 11.92 13.90
C ILE A 222 9.42 11.34 13.13
N LYS A 223 9.36 11.43 11.79
CA LYS A 223 10.36 10.83 10.91
C LYS A 223 11.76 11.44 11.08
N GLU A 224 11.86 12.77 11.17
CA GLU A 224 13.14 13.49 11.35
C GLU A 224 13.68 13.44 12.80
N GLN A 225 13.05 12.65 13.67
CA GLN A 225 13.42 12.47 15.08
C GLN A 225 13.54 13.77 15.88
N ARG A 226 12.92 14.86 15.41
CA ARG A 226 12.97 16.15 16.09
C ARG A 226 12.42 15.97 17.51
N LYS A 227 13.16 16.45 18.51
CA LYS A 227 12.63 16.51 19.88
C LYS A 227 11.38 17.36 19.81
N ILE A 228 10.23 16.76 20.12
CA ILE A 228 9.03 17.50 20.46
C ILE A 228 9.40 18.25 21.74
N LYS A 229 9.90 19.49 21.60
CA LYS A 229 9.78 20.46 22.68
C LYS A 229 8.29 20.54 23.04
N PRO A 230 7.90 21.04 24.23
CA PRO A 230 6.52 21.43 24.46
C PRO A 230 6.18 22.49 23.41
N ILE A 231 5.72 22.04 22.26
CA ILE A 231 5.33 22.82 21.11
C ILE A 231 3.90 23.19 21.44
N THR A 232 3.65 24.49 21.56
CA THR A 232 2.30 25.01 21.70
C THR A 232 1.59 24.89 20.36
N ILE A 233 0.26 24.97 20.37
CA ILE A 233 -0.51 25.00 19.13
C ILE A 233 -0.05 26.19 18.26
N GLU A 234 0.34 27.30 18.89
CA GLU A 234 0.87 28.52 18.27
C GLU A 234 2.21 28.28 17.54
N ASP A 235 3.09 27.45 18.08
CA ASP A 235 4.37 27.10 17.43
C ASP A 235 4.15 26.25 16.16
N MET A 236 3.19 25.32 16.18
CA MET A 236 2.83 24.50 15.01
C MET A 236 2.15 25.33 13.92
N LYS A 237 1.26 26.25 14.33
CA LYS A 237 0.60 27.20 13.44
C LYS A 237 1.64 28.01 12.68
N SER A 238 2.68 28.48 13.37
CA SER A 238 3.79 29.21 12.74
C SER A 238 4.57 28.37 11.72
N ASP A 239 4.80 27.08 11.99
CA ASP A 239 5.49 26.17 11.06
C ASP A 239 4.61 25.73 9.87
N LEU A 240 3.29 25.63 10.05
CA LEU A 240 2.29 25.33 9.01
C LEU A 240 2.04 26.49 8.06
N ILE A 241 2.09 27.73 8.57
CA ILE A 241 2.05 28.98 7.78
C ILE A 241 3.20 28.99 6.75
N GLY A 242 4.36 28.45 7.10
CA GLY A 242 5.49 28.29 6.20
C GLY A 242 5.28 27.23 5.10
N LEU A 243 4.28 26.35 5.24
CA LEU A 243 4.13 25.17 4.39
C LEU A 243 3.04 25.23 3.33
N LYS A 244 2.04 26.14 3.39
CA LYS A 244 1.12 26.50 2.25
C LYS A 244 0.07 27.56 2.65
N GLN A 245 0.47 28.82 2.80
CA GLN A 245 -0.33 30.04 2.51
C GLN A 245 -1.76 30.24 3.11
N LEU A 246 -2.10 29.70 4.29
CA LEU A 246 -3.35 30.05 4.99
C LEU A 246 -3.15 31.15 6.05
N SER A 247 -4.22 31.89 6.38
CA SER A 247 -4.19 32.94 7.41
C SER A 247 -4.30 32.33 8.82
N SER A 248 -3.67 32.98 9.81
CA SER A 248 -3.66 32.51 11.21
C SER A 248 -5.05 32.43 11.84
N GLU A 249 -5.98 33.27 11.40
CA GLU A 249 -7.34 33.37 11.94
C GLU A 249 -8.23 32.21 11.47
N ASP A 250 -8.05 31.73 10.24
CA ASP A 250 -8.76 30.55 9.72
C ASP A 250 -8.34 29.31 10.50
N ILE A 251 -7.02 29.11 10.65
CA ILE A 251 -6.43 27.99 11.37
C ILE A 251 -6.90 27.97 12.84
N ASP A 252 -6.97 29.13 13.50
CA ASP A 252 -7.42 29.26 14.89
C ASP A 252 -8.88 28.80 15.09
N ALA A 253 -9.77 29.17 14.18
CA ALA A 253 -11.17 28.75 14.21
C ALA A 253 -11.35 27.24 14.00
N ILE A 254 -10.36 26.58 13.43
CA ILE A 254 -10.42 25.16 13.09
C ILE A 254 -9.85 24.28 14.21
N PHE A 255 -8.81 24.74 14.90
CA PHE A 255 -8.24 24.02 16.04
C PHE A 255 -8.98 24.28 17.37
N SER A 256 -9.84 25.30 17.45
CA SER A 256 -10.67 25.55 18.63
C SER A 256 -11.69 24.44 18.92
N ASP A 257 -11.98 23.61 17.92
CA ASP A 257 -12.97 22.52 18.01
C ASP A 257 -12.36 21.17 18.43
N LEU A 258 -11.04 21.06 18.51
CA LEU A 258 -10.38 19.86 19.02
C LEU A 258 -10.39 19.83 20.54
N SER A 259 -10.98 18.79 21.10
CA SER A 259 -10.90 18.56 22.55
C SER A 259 -9.46 18.24 22.95
N ASN A 260 -9.04 18.69 24.14
CA ASN A 260 -7.75 18.32 24.74
C ASN A 260 -7.51 16.80 24.78
N LEU A 261 -8.58 16.00 24.79
CA LEU A 261 -8.52 14.54 24.76
C LEU A 261 -8.05 14.01 23.40
N GLU A 262 -8.59 14.54 22.30
CA GLU A 262 -8.19 14.15 20.93
C GLU A 262 -6.73 14.49 20.68
N PHE A 263 -6.27 15.66 21.14
CA PHE A 263 -4.88 16.06 21.03
C PHE A 263 -3.93 15.18 21.87
N ASN A 264 -4.34 14.82 23.09
CA ASN A 264 -3.55 13.92 23.94
C ASN A 264 -3.52 12.48 23.39
N LEU A 265 -4.60 12.01 22.77
CA LEU A 265 -4.65 10.73 22.09
C LEU A 265 -3.70 10.70 20.90
N ILE A 266 -3.69 11.76 20.07
CA ILE A 266 -2.73 11.94 18.98
C ILE A 266 -1.31 11.87 19.55
N LYS A 267 -0.97 12.65 20.60
CA LYS A 267 0.35 12.61 21.24
C LYS A 267 0.74 11.24 21.81
N LEU A 268 -0.18 10.51 22.43
CA LEU A 268 0.09 9.17 22.97
C LEU A 268 0.40 8.19 21.84
N ASN A 269 -0.40 8.21 20.78
CA ASN A 269 -0.17 7.40 19.59
C ASN A 269 1.15 7.78 18.91
N MET A 270 1.50 9.07 18.85
CA MET A 270 2.81 9.53 18.34
C MET A 270 3.99 8.97 19.16
N LYS A 271 3.84 8.77 20.47
CA LYS A 271 4.86 8.11 21.30
C LYS A 271 4.97 6.63 20.98
N VAL A 272 3.84 5.95 20.75
CA VAL A 272 3.81 4.55 20.29
C VAL A 272 4.53 4.45 18.94
N MET A 273 4.13 5.21 17.93
CA MET A 273 4.75 5.19 16.60
C MET A 273 6.27 5.49 16.63
N LYS A 274 6.73 6.39 17.51
CA LYS A 274 8.16 6.71 17.66
C LYS A 274 8.99 5.57 18.25
N ILE A 275 8.38 4.74 19.11
CA ILE A 275 9.02 3.55 19.69
C ILE A 275 9.16 2.46 18.61
N TRP A 276 8.31 2.46 17.60
CA TRP A 276 8.17 1.39 16.62
C TRP A 276 9.05 1.60 15.39
N ARG A 277 10.25 2.19 15.56
CA ARG A 277 11.25 2.32 14.47
C ARG A 277 11.60 0.98 13.82
N ASN A 278 11.42 -0.11 14.56
CA ASN A 278 11.69 -1.47 14.09
C ASN A 278 10.72 -1.91 12.99
N THR A 279 9.53 -1.29 12.83
CA THR A 279 8.60 -1.63 11.72
C THR A 279 9.12 -1.26 10.34
N ARG A 280 10.28 -0.58 10.29
CA ARG A 280 11.02 -0.34 9.04
C ARG A 280 11.90 -1.51 8.65
N ASP A 281 12.24 -2.39 9.59
CA ASP A 281 13.06 -3.56 9.30
C ASP A 281 12.17 -4.69 8.77
N SER A 282 12.61 -5.37 7.71
CA SER A 282 11.93 -6.55 7.20
C SER A 282 11.87 -7.66 8.25
N SER A 283 12.86 -7.75 9.16
CA SER A 283 12.88 -8.77 10.21
C SER A 283 11.72 -8.62 11.21
N TYR A 284 11.17 -7.41 11.36
CA TYR A 284 10.05 -7.16 12.27
C TYR A 284 8.77 -7.87 11.82
N TYR A 285 8.59 -8.06 10.51
CA TYR A 285 7.41 -8.73 9.97
C TYR A 285 7.52 -10.25 9.99
N PHE A 286 8.69 -10.80 10.29
CA PHE A 286 8.94 -12.23 10.12
C PHE A 286 8.05 -13.08 11.03
N ASP A 287 7.96 -12.75 12.32
CA ASP A 287 7.07 -13.44 13.26
C ASP A 287 5.61 -13.43 12.77
N GLY A 288 5.14 -12.30 12.22
CA GLY A 288 3.79 -12.17 11.68
C GLY A 288 3.59 -12.89 10.34
N ILE A 289 4.66 -13.05 9.55
CA ILE A 289 4.65 -13.89 8.35
C ILE A 289 4.56 -15.35 8.78
N GLU A 290 5.39 -15.83 9.70
CA GLU A 290 5.34 -17.20 10.22
C GLU A 290 3.94 -17.53 10.75
N GLU A 291 3.38 -16.67 11.61
CA GLU A 291 2.03 -16.84 12.16
C GLU A 291 0.96 -16.92 11.05
N PHE A 292 1.06 -16.06 10.03
CA PHE A 292 0.14 -16.06 8.89
C PHE A 292 0.20 -17.37 8.10
N PHE A 293 1.39 -17.97 7.96
CA PHE A 293 1.58 -19.25 7.27
C PHE A 293 1.25 -20.48 8.12
N GLU A 294 1.17 -20.33 9.45
CA GLU A 294 0.76 -21.38 10.39
C GLU A 294 -0.77 -21.53 10.50
N GLU A 295 -1.56 -20.62 9.92
CA GLU A 295 -3.01 -20.67 10.02
C GLU A 295 -3.62 -21.95 9.42
N VAL A 296 -4.39 -22.65 10.26
CA VAL A 296 -4.88 -24.01 9.99
C VAL A 296 -6.01 -24.06 8.95
N GLU A 297 -6.71 -22.94 8.72
CA GLU A 297 -7.90 -22.92 7.86
C GLU A 297 -7.57 -22.84 6.36
N CYS A 298 -6.36 -22.41 6.00
CA CYS A 298 -5.91 -22.33 4.62
C CYS A 298 -4.51 -22.95 4.49
N ASP A 299 -4.36 -24.00 3.70
CA ASP A 299 -3.06 -24.66 3.50
C ASP A 299 -2.12 -23.79 2.63
N LEU A 300 -1.49 -22.80 3.27
CA LEU A 300 -0.48 -21.94 2.68
C LEU A 300 0.91 -22.59 2.63
N SER A 301 1.04 -23.84 3.08
CA SER A 301 2.27 -24.63 3.01
C SER A 301 2.66 -25.01 1.59
N LEU A 302 2.14 -24.36 0.56
CA LEU A 302 2.50 -24.62 -0.83
C LEU A 302 3.05 -23.38 -1.53
N ILE A 303 3.09 -22.24 -0.83
CA ILE A 303 3.64 -20.99 -1.33
C ILE A 303 5.16 -21.10 -1.37
N THR A 304 5.75 -20.72 -2.51
CA THR A 304 7.20 -20.74 -2.72
C THR A 304 7.80 -19.34 -2.75
N HIS A 305 6.98 -18.31 -3.00
CA HIS A 305 7.42 -16.92 -3.02
C HIS A 305 6.38 -16.02 -2.34
N LEU A 306 6.84 -15.01 -1.62
CA LEU A 306 6.03 -13.96 -1.02
C LEU A 306 6.52 -12.60 -1.50
N ILE A 307 5.62 -11.75 -2.01
CA ILE A 307 5.93 -10.34 -2.32
C ILE A 307 5.00 -9.43 -1.52
N TYR A 308 5.56 -8.46 -0.80
CA TYR A 308 4.76 -7.51 -0.02
C TYR A 308 5.37 -6.10 0.04
N GLY A 309 4.53 -5.11 0.39
CA GLY A 309 4.92 -3.70 0.61
C GLY A 309 5.20 -3.33 2.08
N HIS A 310 4.83 -2.11 2.49
CA HIS A 310 4.66 -1.64 3.88
C HIS A 310 5.91 -1.35 4.73
N SER A 311 7.00 -2.11 4.61
CA SER A 311 8.18 -1.92 5.51
C SER A 311 9.01 -0.68 5.17
N HIS A 312 8.75 -0.05 4.02
CA HIS A 312 9.51 1.07 3.46
C HIS A 312 10.99 0.78 3.12
N ILE A 313 11.49 -0.43 3.40
CA ILE A 313 12.84 -0.87 3.04
C ILE A 313 12.71 -2.05 2.09
N MET A 314 13.19 -1.84 0.86
CA MET A 314 13.21 -2.91 -0.12
C MET A 314 14.23 -3.99 0.29
N GLY A 315 13.92 -5.25 0.04
CA GLY A 315 14.80 -6.36 0.40
C GLY A 315 14.37 -7.68 -0.19
N MET A 316 15.30 -8.62 -0.28
CA MET A 316 15.03 -10.01 -0.65
C MET A 316 15.72 -10.93 0.36
N SER A 317 15.01 -11.95 0.82
CA SER A 317 15.52 -12.98 1.72
C SER A 317 14.99 -14.36 1.32
N ASN A 318 15.62 -15.41 1.84
CA ASN A 318 15.12 -16.77 1.75
C ASN A 318 14.98 -17.29 3.16
N GLU A 319 13.77 -17.71 3.53
CA GLU A 319 13.46 -18.14 4.89
C GLU A 319 12.83 -19.53 4.87
N THR A 320 13.02 -20.29 5.96
CA THR A 320 12.40 -21.60 6.11
C THR A 320 11.17 -21.49 7.01
N ILE A 321 9.97 -21.56 6.42
CA ILE A 321 8.69 -21.51 7.14
C ILE A 321 7.98 -22.85 6.93
N ASN A 322 7.52 -23.50 8.00
CA ASN A 322 6.85 -24.82 7.93
C ASN A 322 7.66 -25.89 7.15
N ASN A 323 8.98 -25.93 7.35
CA ASN A 323 9.94 -26.80 6.64
C ASN A 323 10.05 -26.54 5.12
N GLN A 324 9.64 -25.37 4.65
CA GLN A 324 9.73 -24.98 3.25
C GLN A 324 10.53 -23.70 3.09
N ASN A 325 11.38 -23.68 2.06
CA ASN A 325 12.11 -22.48 1.70
C ASN A 325 11.21 -21.56 0.88
N ILE A 326 10.97 -20.36 1.39
CA ILE A 326 10.16 -19.33 0.76
C ILE A 326 11.09 -18.16 0.40
N GLU A 327 11.05 -17.72 -0.85
CA GLU A 327 11.69 -16.49 -1.28
C GLU A 327 10.79 -15.30 -0.94
N ILE A 328 11.26 -14.40 -0.08
CA ILE A 328 10.51 -13.26 0.40
C ILE A 328 11.08 -11.99 -0.24
N THR A 329 10.24 -11.21 -0.91
CA THR A 329 10.58 -9.94 -1.52
C THR A 329 9.74 -8.81 -0.94
N ASN A 330 10.40 -7.80 -0.37
CA ASN A 330 9.75 -6.54 -0.03
C ASN A 330 10.00 -5.52 -1.15
N SER A 331 8.92 -4.97 -1.73
CA SER A 331 9.03 -4.00 -2.82
C SER A 331 9.53 -2.62 -2.40
N GLY A 332 9.64 -2.36 -1.10
CA GLY A 332 9.99 -1.05 -0.53
C GLY A 332 8.84 -0.06 -0.61
N THR A 333 9.18 1.23 -0.59
CA THR A 333 8.23 2.35 -0.67
C THR A 333 8.73 3.39 -1.65
N TRP A 334 7.81 4.21 -2.13
CA TRP A 334 8.11 5.38 -2.95
C TRP A 334 7.94 6.67 -2.15
N GLN A 335 7.40 6.58 -0.94
CA GLN A 335 7.43 7.68 0.00
C GLN A 335 8.76 7.64 0.73
N HIS A 336 9.42 8.78 0.91
CA HIS A 336 10.47 8.90 1.94
C HIS A 336 11.77 8.09 1.81
N SER A 337 11.94 7.27 0.78
CA SER A 337 13.13 6.45 0.51
C SER A 337 13.46 6.44 -0.99
N ASN A 338 14.44 5.62 -1.40
CA ASN A 338 14.73 5.41 -2.81
C ASN A 338 13.62 4.54 -3.42
N PRO A 339 12.84 5.07 -4.38
CA PRO A 339 11.74 4.33 -4.98
C PRO A 339 12.20 3.01 -5.58
N SER A 340 11.37 1.97 -5.47
CA SER A 340 11.72 0.62 -5.92
C SER A 340 10.52 -0.13 -6.46
N TYR A 341 10.79 -1.11 -7.33
CA TYR A 341 9.76 -1.92 -7.95
C TYR A 341 10.28 -3.33 -8.21
N VAL A 342 9.36 -4.27 -8.35
CA VAL A 342 9.66 -5.67 -8.65
C VAL A 342 9.24 -5.98 -10.08
N GLU A 343 10.09 -6.72 -10.78
CA GLU A 343 9.82 -7.31 -12.08
C GLU A 343 9.64 -8.83 -11.92
N ILE A 344 8.56 -9.38 -12.47
CA ILE A 344 8.44 -10.82 -12.70
C ILE A 344 8.67 -11.09 -14.18
N LEU A 345 9.74 -11.81 -14.47
CA LEU A 345 10.17 -12.17 -15.81
C LEU A 345 9.67 -13.57 -16.21
N TYR A 346 10.11 -14.04 -17.38
CA TYR A 346 9.94 -15.44 -17.80
C TYR A 346 10.36 -16.43 -16.71
N LYS A 347 9.65 -17.57 -16.61
CA LYS A 347 9.79 -18.59 -15.56
C LYS A 347 9.57 -18.10 -14.12
N GLY A 348 8.91 -16.95 -13.94
CA GLY A 348 8.59 -16.43 -12.61
C GLY A 348 9.81 -15.84 -11.88
N LYS A 349 10.92 -15.61 -12.59
CA LYS A 349 12.11 -14.98 -12.01
C LYS A 349 11.78 -13.59 -11.48
N ILE A 350 12.08 -13.36 -10.21
CA ILE A 350 11.85 -12.09 -9.52
C ILE A 350 13.12 -11.24 -9.57
N ILE A 351 12.97 -9.96 -9.90
CA ILE A 351 14.05 -8.97 -9.79
C ILE A 351 13.52 -7.75 -9.05
N LEU A 352 14.15 -7.43 -7.92
CA LEU A 352 13.93 -6.17 -7.20
C LEU A 352 14.87 -5.08 -7.73
N LYS A 353 14.33 -3.93 -8.11
CA LYS A 353 15.10 -2.78 -8.64
C LYS A 353 14.84 -1.52 -7.84
N SER A 354 15.89 -0.75 -7.57
CA SER A 354 15.76 0.66 -7.21
C SER A 354 15.70 1.54 -8.46
N LEU A 355 14.93 2.62 -8.38
CA LEU A 355 15.02 3.74 -9.29
C LEU A 355 16.19 4.61 -8.82
N ASN A 356 17.38 4.31 -9.32
CA ASN A 356 18.49 5.25 -9.24
C ASN A 356 18.25 6.33 -10.30
N LEU A 357 18.06 7.58 -9.86
CA LEU A 357 18.09 8.76 -10.73
C LEU A 357 19.51 9.33 -10.80
#